data_AF-A0A0W0ECN5-F1
#
_entry.id   AF-A0A0W0ECN5-F1
#
_cell.length_a   1.000
_cell.length_b   1.000
_cell.length_c   1.000
_cell.angle_alpha   90.00
_cell.angle_beta   90.00
_cell.angle_gamma   90.00
#
_symmetry.space_group_name_H-M   'P 1'
#
loop_
_entity.id
_entity.type
_entity.pdbx_description
1 polymer ?
#
loop_
_entity_poly.entity_id
_entity_poly.type
_entity_poly.pdbx_seq_one_letter_code
_entity_poly.pdbx_strand_id
1 'polypeptide(L)'
;MEAQLHELQEEITRSSDLVLTEQDKRLQGTLREIDQSIRKLIETSDYLKLSGDADSLIDIKQLEVKSRELDSLMDLLRKLYWREESLDLFLKYTINSDAEQVPVFSDTDPKYQSLQDEVSHLRDDVMPVKNQEIDQITGEILQVAHEITEKQDQVNMLYLETTNELDKCWELLDEWQRLQDDQRITKNEDNSNRKDTELNAMEECYEEWKTLEELAVLNDNLQKQIDELEKVDNKAINSTQLAEESIVNTVQLNDLIDMWKRRIIASIHEDISEIVLYPYSRKLQLRVANRYTIIIQLDKHQTHDGKSTIHDIDLFTEQDSRIIPMRELRKQVLQECKGHSNILQALKNIINRVINNDN
;
A
#
# COMPACT_ATOMS: atom_id res chain seq x y z
N MET A 1 94.92 -17.51 -15.45
CA MET A 1 93.46 -17.24 -15.38
C MET A 1 93.11 -16.42 -14.15
N GLU A 2 93.60 -16.77 -12.95
CA GLU A 2 93.38 -15.98 -11.73
C GLU A 2 93.94 -14.55 -11.78
N ALA A 3 95.15 -14.35 -12.34
CA ALA A 3 95.75 -13.01 -12.46
C ALA A 3 94.96 -12.06 -13.39
N GLN A 4 94.41 -12.58 -14.49
CA GLN A 4 93.58 -11.79 -15.42
C GLN A 4 92.20 -11.48 -14.84
N LEU A 5 91.64 -12.38 -14.04
CA LEU A 5 90.41 -12.11 -13.29
C LEU A 5 90.63 -11.05 -12.20
N HIS A 6 91.79 -11.04 -11.56
CA HIS A 6 92.12 -10.04 -10.55
C HIS A 6 92.33 -8.64 -11.15
N GLU A 7 93.01 -8.55 -12.31
CA GLU A 7 93.19 -7.30 -13.05
C GLU A 7 91.84 -6.74 -13.55
N LEU A 8 90.97 -7.62 -14.09
CA LEU A 8 89.61 -7.23 -14.47
C LEU A 8 88.77 -6.78 -13.27
N GLN A 9 88.93 -7.44 -12.12
CA GLN A 9 88.23 -7.05 -10.89
C GLN A 9 88.71 -5.70 -10.36
N GLU A 10 90.02 -5.41 -10.40
CA GLU A 10 90.55 -4.09 -10.05
C GLU A 10 90.08 -3.00 -11.03
N GLU A 11 90.02 -3.30 -12.33
CA GLU A 11 89.55 -2.35 -13.34
C GLU A 11 88.04 -2.08 -13.21
N ILE A 12 87.24 -3.11 -12.92
CA ILE A 12 85.81 -2.96 -12.61
C ILE A 12 85.61 -2.15 -11.34
N THR A 13 86.40 -2.40 -10.29
CA THR A 13 86.30 -1.67 -9.02
C THR A 13 86.67 -0.20 -9.23
N ARG A 14 87.76 0.07 -9.96
CA ARG A 14 88.20 1.43 -10.27
C ARG A 14 87.22 2.17 -11.17
N SER A 15 86.62 1.49 -12.16
CA SER A 15 85.57 2.06 -12.99
C SER A 15 84.31 2.35 -12.17
N SER A 16 83.95 1.47 -11.23
CA SER A 16 82.82 1.67 -10.33
C SER A 16 83.05 2.88 -9.42
N ASP A 17 84.24 3.02 -8.84
CA ASP A 17 84.59 4.16 -7.98
C ASP A 17 84.60 5.48 -8.76
N LEU A 18 85.05 5.47 -10.01
CA LEU A 18 84.98 6.64 -10.89
C LEU A 18 83.53 7.04 -11.21
N VAL A 19 82.65 6.07 -11.46
CA VAL A 19 81.22 6.35 -11.69
C VAL A 19 80.55 6.87 -10.41
N LEU A 20 80.85 6.30 -9.24
CA LEU A 20 80.32 6.74 -7.96
C LEU A 20 80.77 8.16 -7.62
N THR A 21 82.04 8.49 -7.83
CA THR A 21 82.56 9.85 -7.59
C THR A 21 81.99 10.87 -8.57
N GLU A 22 81.73 10.49 -9.82
CA GLU A 22 81.07 11.35 -10.81
C GLU A 22 79.58 11.55 -10.48
N GLN A 23 78.89 10.52 -10.02
CA GLN A 23 77.51 10.64 -9.51
C GLN A 23 77.44 11.54 -8.27
N ASP A 24 78.38 11.41 -7.34
CA ASP A 24 78.44 12.25 -6.14
C ASP A 24 78.73 13.71 -6.50
N LYS A 25 79.63 13.98 -7.46
CA LYS A 25 79.85 15.33 -7.99
C LYS A 25 78.60 15.90 -8.66
N ARG A 26 77.87 15.10 -9.44
CA ARG A 26 76.61 15.55 -10.05
C ARG A 26 75.55 15.84 -9.01
N LEU A 27 75.42 14.99 -8.00
CA LEU A 27 74.52 15.23 -6.86
C LEU A 27 74.88 16.53 -6.13
N GLN A 28 76.15 16.73 -5.79
CA GLN A 28 76.62 17.99 -5.19
C GLN A 28 76.37 19.21 -6.09
N GLY A 29 76.53 19.06 -7.41
CA GLY A 29 76.20 20.09 -8.40
C GLY A 29 74.71 20.45 -8.37
N THR A 30 73.84 19.44 -8.45
CA THR A 30 72.38 19.64 -8.39
C THR A 30 71.93 20.21 -7.05
N LEU A 31 72.52 19.78 -5.93
CA LEU A 31 72.24 20.34 -4.61
C LEU A 31 72.65 21.82 -4.52
N ARG A 32 73.79 22.20 -5.10
CA ARG A 32 74.20 23.61 -5.19
C ARG A 32 73.27 24.42 -6.07
N GLU A 33 72.82 23.87 -7.20
CA GLU A 33 71.85 24.53 -8.08
C GLU A 33 70.48 24.70 -7.40
N ILE A 34 70.03 23.71 -6.63
CA ILE A 34 68.82 23.79 -5.81
C ILE A 34 69.01 24.83 -4.71
N ASP A 35 70.11 24.83 -3.97
CA ASP A 35 70.40 25.83 -2.93
C ASP A 35 70.44 27.24 -3.52
N GLN A 36 71.07 27.40 -4.68
CA GLN A 36 71.14 28.69 -5.37
C GLN A 36 69.77 29.12 -5.93
N SER A 37 68.94 28.18 -6.37
CA SER A 37 67.56 28.45 -6.80
C SER A 37 66.66 28.82 -5.63
N ILE A 38 66.81 28.15 -4.48
CA ILE A 38 66.12 28.49 -3.23
C ILE A 38 66.56 29.87 -2.75
N ARG A 39 67.87 30.17 -2.73
CA ARG A 39 68.38 31.51 -2.37
C ARG A 39 67.83 32.59 -3.29
N LYS A 40 67.82 32.36 -4.61
CA LYS A 40 67.19 33.30 -5.57
C LYS A 40 65.70 33.45 -5.34
N LEU A 41 64.98 32.38 -4.97
CA LEU A 41 63.56 32.42 -4.66
C LEU A 41 63.29 33.20 -3.35
N ILE A 42 64.16 33.06 -2.35
CA ILE A 42 64.13 33.83 -1.09
C ILE A 42 64.47 35.32 -1.36
N GLU A 43 65.41 35.62 -2.24
CA GLU A 43 65.76 37.00 -2.62
C GLU A 43 64.67 37.69 -3.44
N THR A 44 63.95 36.94 -4.28
CA THR A 44 62.89 37.48 -5.16
C THR A 44 61.50 37.51 -4.53
N SER A 45 61.29 36.76 -3.44
CA SER A 45 60.04 36.75 -2.69
C SER A 45 60.18 37.55 -1.40
N ASP A 46 59.66 38.79 -1.39
CA ASP A 46 59.57 39.61 -0.17
C ASP A 46 58.73 38.95 0.95
N TYR A 47 57.99 37.88 0.65
CA TYR A 47 57.22 37.09 1.62
C TYR A 47 58.05 36.04 2.39
N LEU A 48 59.30 35.76 1.99
CA LEU A 48 60.15 34.71 2.59
C LEU A 48 61.34 35.25 3.41
N LYS A 49 61.45 36.57 3.60
CA LYS A 49 62.41 37.18 4.55
C LYS A 49 61.97 36.90 5.98
N LEU A 50 62.19 35.67 6.44
CA LEU A 50 62.11 35.34 7.86
C LEU A 50 63.34 35.90 8.55
N SER A 51 63.17 37.06 9.19
CA SER A 51 64.12 37.58 10.16
C SER A 51 64.10 36.69 11.41
N GLY A 52 65.04 35.76 11.53
CA GLY A 52 65.20 34.96 12.74
C GLY A 52 66.36 33.97 12.66
N ASP A 53 67.21 33.97 13.68
CA ASP A 53 68.34 33.06 13.90
C ASP A 53 67.90 31.59 13.79
N ALA A 54 68.71 30.78 13.08
CA ALA A 54 68.39 29.41 12.68
C ALA A 54 68.44 28.37 13.82
N ASP A 55 68.72 28.77 15.07
CA ASP A 55 68.95 27.84 16.20
C ASP A 55 67.78 27.73 17.20
N SER A 56 66.61 28.32 16.94
CA SER A 56 65.46 28.24 17.86
C SER A 56 64.13 27.77 17.25
N LEU A 57 64.11 27.22 16.04
CA LEU A 57 62.88 27.16 15.23
C LEU A 57 62.09 25.84 15.21
N ILE A 58 62.40 24.86 16.06
CA ILE A 58 61.53 23.68 16.21
C ILE A 58 61.11 23.52 17.67
N ASP A 59 60.06 24.27 18.04
CA ASP A 59 59.32 24.04 19.27
C ASP A 59 58.45 22.78 19.07
N ILE A 60 58.90 21.63 19.59
CA ILE A 60 58.24 20.32 19.43
C ILE A 60 56.78 20.37 19.93
N LYS A 61 56.46 21.29 20.86
CA LYS A 61 55.08 21.51 21.33
C LYS A 61 54.19 22.19 20.29
N GLN A 62 54.76 22.99 19.39
CA GLN A 62 54.03 23.59 18.28
C GLN A 62 53.89 22.62 17.10
N LEU A 63 54.71 21.57 17.01
CA LEU A 63 54.57 20.54 15.97
C LEU A 63 53.22 19.81 16.08
N GLU A 64 52.73 19.55 17.29
CA GLU A 64 51.43 18.91 17.51
C GLU A 64 50.26 19.82 17.12
N VAL A 65 50.40 21.13 17.37
CA VAL A 65 49.42 22.14 16.94
C VAL A 65 49.46 22.31 15.42
N LYS A 66 50.65 22.37 14.82
CA LYS A 66 50.86 22.46 13.38
C LYS A 66 50.44 21.18 12.65
N SER A 67 50.58 20.01 13.28
CA SER A 67 50.03 18.74 12.79
C SER A 67 48.51 18.78 12.79
N ARG A 68 47.87 19.30 13.84
CA ARG A 68 46.41 19.48 13.87
C ARG A 68 45.92 20.51 12.85
N GLU A 69 46.67 21.60 12.64
CA GLU A 69 46.38 22.57 11.58
C GLU A 69 46.55 21.93 10.19
N LEU A 70 47.56 21.07 10.01
CA LEU A 70 47.77 20.30 8.78
C LEU A 70 46.67 19.26 8.56
N ASP A 71 46.20 18.59 9.61
CA ASP A 71 45.06 17.67 9.55
C ASP A 71 43.78 18.43 9.18
N SER A 72 43.56 19.62 9.77
CA SER A 72 42.45 20.50 9.39
C SER A 72 42.56 20.96 7.95
N LEU A 73 43.78 21.25 7.46
CA LEU A 73 44.01 21.65 6.09
C LEU A 73 43.82 20.47 5.13
N MET A 74 44.28 19.28 5.50
CA MET A 74 44.02 18.02 4.80
C MET A 74 42.53 17.70 4.76
N ASP A 75 41.79 17.94 5.84
CA ASP A 75 40.33 17.78 5.85
C ASP A 75 39.62 18.81 4.97
N LEU A 76 40.12 20.05 4.94
CA LEU A 76 39.63 21.07 4.03
C LEU A 76 39.93 20.69 2.58
N LEU A 77 41.13 20.19 2.30
CA LEU A 77 41.56 19.73 0.99
C LEU A 77 40.77 18.51 0.54
N ARG A 78 40.49 17.58 1.47
CA ARG A 78 39.62 16.42 1.25
C ARG A 78 38.20 16.88 0.94
N LYS A 79 37.64 17.82 1.70
CA LYS A 79 36.31 18.40 1.41
C LYS A 79 36.28 19.13 0.06
N LEU A 80 37.36 19.83 -0.29
CA LEU A 80 37.52 20.46 -1.61
C LEU A 80 37.60 19.43 -2.71
N TYR A 81 38.36 18.36 -2.52
CA TYR A 81 38.47 17.25 -3.46
C TYR A 81 37.13 16.52 -3.64
N TRP A 82 36.40 16.23 -2.55
CA TRP A 82 35.04 15.69 -2.64
C TRP A 82 34.08 16.65 -3.32
N ARG A 83 34.24 17.96 -3.11
CA ARG A 83 33.44 18.98 -3.80
C ARG A 83 33.78 19.02 -5.29
N GLU A 84 35.05 18.91 -5.65
CA GLU A 84 35.53 18.83 -7.03
C GLU A 84 35.06 17.54 -7.69
N GLU A 85 35.14 16.39 -7.02
CA GLU A 85 34.65 15.11 -7.51
C GLU A 85 33.11 15.10 -7.60
N SER A 86 32.40 15.77 -6.69
CA SER A 86 30.96 15.99 -6.80
C SER A 86 30.59 16.93 -7.94
N LEU A 87 31.43 17.93 -8.22
CA LEU A 87 31.27 18.85 -9.35
C LEU A 87 31.57 18.12 -10.65
N ASP A 88 32.60 17.27 -10.70
CA ASP A 88 32.94 16.45 -11.85
C ASP A 88 31.86 15.39 -12.11
N LEU A 89 31.32 14.75 -11.06
CA LEU A 89 30.12 13.90 -11.19
C LEU A 89 28.94 14.71 -11.71
N PHE A 90 28.67 15.88 -11.13
CA PHE A 90 27.58 16.74 -11.55
C PHE A 90 27.75 17.14 -13.02
N LEU A 91 28.93 17.56 -13.43
CA LEU A 91 29.28 17.90 -14.82
C LEU A 91 29.17 16.69 -15.73
N LYS A 92 29.57 15.49 -15.31
CA LYS A 92 29.43 14.27 -16.10
C LYS A 92 27.97 13.83 -16.28
N TYR A 93 27.12 14.11 -15.30
CA TYR A 93 25.68 13.84 -15.38
C TYR A 93 24.89 14.95 -16.08
N THR A 94 25.34 16.21 -16.03
CA THR A 94 24.69 17.35 -16.72
C THR A 94 25.20 17.53 -18.14
N ILE A 95 26.48 17.24 -18.40
CA ILE A 95 27.09 17.19 -19.72
C ILE A 95 27.06 15.74 -20.20
N ASN A 96 25.86 15.21 -20.44
CA ASN A 96 25.74 14.02 -21.29
C ASN A 96 26.32 14.39 -22.67
N SER A 97 27.23 13.57 -23.19
CA SER A 97 27.92 13.78 -24.49
C SER A 97 27.03 13.93 -25.74
N ASP A 98 25.69 13.90 -25.59
CA ASP A 98 24.71 14.07 -26.67
C ASP A 98 23.69 15.20 -26.42
N ALA A 99 23.83 16.00 -25.36
CA ALA A 99 22.96 17.16 -25.14
C ALA A 99 23.65 18.44 -25.66
N GLU A 100 22.98 19.14 -26.57
CA GLU A 100 23.32 20.49 -27.02
C GLU A 100 23.81 21.34 -25.85
N GLN A 101 24.94 22.02 -26.06
CA GLN A 101 25.59 22.92 -25.09
C GLN A 101 24.55 23.60 -24.21
N VAL A 102 24.50 23.20 -22.93
CA VAL A 102 23.68 23.87 -21.92
C VAL A 102 24.12 25.33 -21.92
N PRO A 103 23.29 26.28 -22.38
CA PRO A 103 23.66 27.69 -22.29
C PRO A 103 23.79 27.98 -20.81
N VAL A 104 24.91 28.57 -20.42
CA VAL A 104 25.13 29.08 -19.07
C VAL A 104 23.91 29.94 -18.73
N PHE A 105 23.03 29.44 -17.86
CA PHE A 105 21.81 30.12 -17.44
C PHE A 105 22.24 31.40 -16.71
N SER A 106 22.34 32.48 -17.47
CA SER A 106 22.40 33.84 -16.97
C SER A 106 21.08 34.11 -16.23
N ASP A 107 21.09 34.93 -15.18
CA ASP A 107 19.88 35.35 -14.44
C ASP A 107 18.82 36.07 -15.33
N THR A 108 19.15 36.30 -16.61
CA THR A 108 18.30 36.88 -17.65
C THR A 108 17.78 35.87 -18.66
N ASP A 109 18.09 34.58 -18.52
CA ASP A 109 17.56 33.53 -19.39
C ASP A 109 16.06 33.31 -19.10
N PRO A 110 15.17 33.38 -20.12
CA PRO A 110 13.74 33.18 -19.96
C PRO A 110 13.36 31.80 -19.41
N LYS A 111 14.18 30.75 -19.64
CA LYS A 111 13.93 29.42 -19.02
C LYS A 111 14.27 29.42 -17.53
N TYR A 112 15.31 30.16 -17.11
CA TYR A 112 15.66 30.30 -15.71
C TYR A 112 14.59 31.11 -14.96
N GLN A 113 14.11 32.20 -15.55
CA GLN A 113 12.98 32.97 -15.00
C GLN A 113 11.70 32.13 -14.90
N SER A 114 11.35 31.37 -15.95
CA SER A 114 10.19 30.47 -15.89
C SER A 114 10.29 29.42 -14.77
N LEU A 115 11.49 28.87 -14.55
CA LEU A 115 11.72 27.89 -13.49
C LEU A 115 11.70 28.56 -12.11
N GLN A 116 12.24 29.78 -11.99
CA GLN A 116 12.21 30.56 -10.78
C GLN A 116 10.78 30.97 -10.41
N ASP A 117 9.96 31.34 -11.39
CA ASP A 117 8.54 31.62 -11.23
C ASP A 117 7.79 30.36 -10.79
N GLU A 118 8.06 29.20 -11.39
CA GLU A 118 7.47 27.92 -10.99
C GLU A 118 7.87 27.52 -9.56
N VAL A 119 9.14 27.70 -9.19
CA VAL A 119 9.62 27.46 -7.81
C VAL A 119 8.97 28.44 -6.83
N SER A 120 8.78 29.71 -7.22
CA SER A 120 8.10 30.70 -6.38
C SER A 120 6.63 30.38 -6.19
N HIS A 121 5.90 29.98 -7.24
CA HIS A 121 4.52 29.53 -7.17
C HIS A 121 4.38 28.27 -6.29
N LEU A 122 5.26 27.28 -6.47
CA LEU A 122 5.25 26.08 -5.64
C LEU A 122 5.52 26.41 -4.16
N ARG A 123 6.42 27.36 -3.88
CA ARG A 123 6.79 27.76 -2.52
C ARG A 123 5.72 28.62 -1.86
N ASP A 124 5.19 29.60 -2.56
CA ASP A 124 4.39 30.67 -1.98
C ASP A 124 2.88 30.40 -2.13
N ASP A 125 2.45 29.64 -3.13
CA ASP A 125 1.04 29.33 -3.35
C ASP A 125 0.69 27.89 -2.95
N VAL A 126 1.50 26.90 -3.38
CA VAL A 126 1.16 25.48 -3.18
C VAL A 126 1.58 24.97 -1.80
N MET A 127 2.80 25.28 -1.35
CA MET A 127 3.31 24.83 -0.05
C MET A 127 2.44 25.26 1.15
N PRO A 128 1.97 26.53 1.26
CA PRO A 128 1.14 26.92 2.41
C PRO A 128 -0.23 26.24 2.38
N VAL A 129 -0.84 26.06 1.21
CA VAL A 129 -2.11 25.33 1.08
C VAL A 129 -1.95 23.88 1.54
N LYS A 130 -0.86 23.21 1.13
CA LYS A 130 -0.58 21.84 1.59
C LYS A 130 -0.23 21.74 3.06
N ASN A 131 0.50 22.71 3.62
CA ASN A 131 0.75 22.77 5.05
C ASN A 131 -0.55 22.99 5.84
N GLN A 132 -1.46 23.84 5.34
CA GLN A 132 -2.76 24.04 5.97
C GLN A 132 -3.65 22.79 5.90
N GLU A 133 -3.64 22.06 4.77
CA GLU A 133 -4.31 20.75 4.67
C GLU A 133 -3.73 19.75 5.68
N ILE A 134 -2.40 19.70 5.85
CA ILE A 134 -1.74 18.85 6.83
C ILE A 134 -2.14 19.23 8.25
N ASP A 135 -2.15 20.52 8.58
CA ASP A 135 -2.56 21.00 9.91
C ASP A 135 -4.02 20.65 10.21
N GLN A 136 -4.90 20.76 9.22
CA GLN A 136 -6.31 20.38 9.34
C GLN A 136 -6.46 18.87 9.59
N ILE A 137 -5.80 18.03 8.79
CA ILE A 137 -5.82 16.56 8.97
C ILE A 137 -5.23 16.18 10.33
N THR A 138 -4.18 16.86 10.77
CA THR A 138 -3.57 16.61 12.08
C THR A 138 -4.54 16.97 13.21
N GLY A 139 -5.30 18.06 13.06
CA GLY A 139 -6.39 18.42 13.97
C GLY A 139 -7.49 17.36 14.02
N GLU A 140 -7.92 16.85 12.86
CA GLU A 140 -8.92 15.78 12.76
C GLU A 140 -8.42 14.48 13.43
N ILE A 141 -7.16 14.11 13.23
CA ILE A 141 -6.55 12.94 13.88
C ILE A 141 -6.53 13.11 15.40
N LEU A 142 -6.16 14.30 15.90
CA LEU A 142 -6.15 14.56 17.34
C LEU A 142 -7.56 14.50 17.94
N GLN A 143 -8.56 15.01 17.23
CA GLN A 143 -9.95 14.92 17.66
C GLN A 143 -10.41 13.46 17.72
N VAL A 144 -10.17 12.67 16.66
CA VAL A 144 -10.53 11.25 16.63
C VAL A 144 -9.78 10.47 17.71
N ALA A 145 -8.50 10.77 17.96
CA ALA A 145 -7.74 10.15 19.04
C ALA A 145 -8.35 10.46 20.41
N HIS A 146 -8.82 11.69 20.62
CA HIS A 146 -9.52 12.05 21.85
C HIS A 146 -10.84 11.29 22.00
N GLU A 147 -11.66 11.23 20.95
CA GLU A 147 -12.92 10.46 20.93
C GLU A 147 -12.69 8.97 21.22
N ILE A 148 -11.64 8.37 20.64
CA ILE A 148 -11.26 6.98 20.93
C ILE A 148 -10.90 6.82 22.41
N THR A 149 -10.18 7.78 22.99
CA THR A 149 -9.78 7.72 24.40
C THR A 149 -11.01 7.81 25.32
N GLU A 150 -11.94 8.73 25.05
CA GLU A 150 -13.20 8.82 25.80
C GLU A 150 -14.05 7.54 25.67
N LYS A 151 -14.09 6.93 24.49
CA LYS A 151 -14.80 5.66 24.27
C LYS A 151 -14.13 4.51 25.02
N GLN A 152 -12.80 4.48 25.05
CA GLN A 152 -12.05 3.50 25.84
C GLN A 152 -12.34 3.63 27.33
N ASP A 153 -12.42 4.86 27.85
CA ASP A 153 -12.78 5.10 29.25
C ASP A 153 -14.22 4.68 29.56
N GLN A 154 -15.17 4.97 28.65
CA GLN A 154 -16.56 4.49 28.77
C GLN A 154 -16.62 2.95 28.83
N VAL A 155 -15.86 2.28 27.96
CA VAL A 155 -15.77 0.81 27.93
C VAL A 155 -15.17 0.27 29.23
N ASN A 156 -14.09 0.88 29.73
CA ASN A 156 -13.48 0.48 31.01
C ASN A 156 -14.46 0.64 32.18
N MET A 157 -15.23 1.73 32.20
CA MET A 157 -16.26 1.96 33.21
C MET A 157 -17.37 0.90 33.14
N LEU A 158 -17.84 0.56 31.94
CA LEU A 158 -18.82 -0.52 31.76
C LEU A 158 -18.27 -1.88 32.19
N TYR A 159 -16.99 -2.18 31.91
CA TYR A 159 -16.35 -3.40 32.40
C TYR A 159 -16.29 -3.45 33.93
N LEU A 160 -15.95 -2.34 34.58
CA LEU A 160 -15.95 -2.24 36.04
C LEU A 160 -17.36 -2.41 36.62
N GLU A 161 -18.37 -1.79 36.02
CA GLU A 161 -19.77 -1.92 36.43
C GLU A 161 -20.27 -3.35 36.28
N THR A 162 -20.02 -3.97 35.13
CA THR A 162 -20.39 -5.36 34.85
C THR A 162 -19.68 -6.32 35.81
N THR A 163 -18.40 -6.06 36.13
CA THR A 163 -17.66 -6.89 37.09
C THR A 163 -18.24 -6.74 38.50
N ASN A 164 -18.58 -5.52 38.92
CA ASN A 164 -19.26 -5.30 40.20
C ASN A 164 -20.64 -5.98 40.26
N GLU A 165 -21.39 -5.99 39.16
CA GLU A 165 -22.66 -6.72 39.08
C GLU A 165 -22.45 -8.23 39.15
N LEU A 166 -21.43 -8.75 38.47
CA LEU A 166 -21.04 -10.16 38.55
C LEU A 166 -20.64 -10.55 39.98
N ASP A 167 -19.86 -9.70 40.66
CA ASP A 167 -19.48 -9.92 42.06
C ASP A 167 -20.72 -9.95 42.97
N LYS A 168 -21.69 -9.05 42.76
CA LYS A 168 -22.98 -9.10 43.47
C LYS A 168 -23.76 -10.38 43.18
N CYS A 169 -23.76 -10.86 41.94
CA CYS A 169 -24.38 -12.15 41.60
C CYS A 169 -23.70 -13.31 42.32
N TRP A 170 -22.37 -13.28 42.44
CA TRP A 170 -21.63 -14.28 43.22
C TRP A 170 -21.93 -14.20 44.71
N GLU A 171 -22.04 -13.00 45.29
CA GLU A 171 -22.45 -12.80 46.68
C GLU A 171 -23.87 -13.34 46.93
N LEU A 172 -24.81 -13.02 46.05
CA LEU A 172 -26.19 -13.54 46.14
C LEU A 172 -26.25 -15.06 45.99
N LEU A 173 -25.39 -15.63 45.13
CA LEU A 173 -25.29 -17.09 44.98
C LEU A 173 -24.74 -17.74 46.24
N ASP A 174 -23.69 -17.18 46.85
CA ASP A 174 -23.13 -17.67 48.11
C ASP A 174 -24.15 -17.53 49.25
N GLU A 175 -24.89 -16.42 49.31
CA GLU A 175 -25.97 -16.23 50.27
C GLU A 175 -27.11 -17.23 50.08
N TRP A 176 -27.52 -17.49 48.84
CA TRP A 176 -28.52 -18.51 48.53
C TRP A 176 -28.06 -19.92 48.93
N GLN A 177 -26.79 -20.25 48.66
CA GLN A 177 -26.21 -21.53 49.03
C GLN A 177 -26.16 -21.69 50.56
N ARG A 178 -25.77 -20.64 51.29
CA ARG A 178 -25.81 -20.63 52.77
C ARG A 178 -27.24 -20.80 53.29
N LEU A 179 -28.22 -20.10 52.73
CA LEU A 179 -29.63 -20.26 53.11
C LEU A 179 -30.15 -21.67 52.81
N GLN A 180 -29.71 -22.29 51.70
CA GLN A 180 -30.07 -23.67 51.37
C GLN A 180 -29.47 -24.66 52.38
N ASP A 181 -28.22 -24.45 52.78
CA ASP A 181 -27.54 -25.27 53.78
C ASP A 181 -28.16 -25.08 55.17
N ASP A 182 -28.47 -23.85 55.58
CA ASP A 182 -29.19 -23.55 56.83
C ASP A 182 -30.61 -24.14 56.83
N GLN A 183 -31.32 -24.12 55.69
CA GLN A 183 -32.60 -24.80 55.54
C GLN A 183 -32.48 -26.33 55.57
N ARG A 184 -31.37 -26.91 55.12
CA ARG A 184 -31.12 -28.35 55.23
C ARG A 184 -30.80 -28.74 56.67
N ILE A 185 -30.08 -27.90 57.41
CA ILE A 185 -29.76 -28.11 58.83
C ILE A 185 -31.01 -27.98 59.70
N THR A 186 -31.89 -27.00 59.43
CA THR A 186 -33.13 -26.77 60.20
C THR A 186 -34.27 -27.73 59.82
N LYS A 187 -34.38 -28.20 58.58
CA LYS A 187 -35.41 -29.15 58.14
C LYS A 187 -35.12 -30.62 58.49
N ASN A 188 -34.00 -30.91 59.18
CA ASN A 188 -33.75 -32.22 59.78
C ASN A 188 -34.54 -32.46 61.08
N GLU A 189 -35.28 -31.47 61.60
CA GLU A 189 -36.09 -31.64 62.81
C GLU A 189 -37.61 -31.66 62.61
N ASP A 190 -38.18 -31.20 61.49
CA ASP A 190 -39.61 -31.43 61.22
C ASP A 190 -40.01 -31.12 59.77
N ASN A 191 -40.88 -31.96 59.20
CA ASN A 191 -41.59 -31.82 57.92
C ASN A 191 -40.88 -32.16 56.59
N SER A 192 -40.79 -33.47 56.30
CA SER A 192 -40.41 -34.01 54.98
C SER A 192 -41.52 -33.94 53.91
N ASN A 193 -42.78 -33.62 54.23
CA ASN A 193 -43.89 -33.70 53.26
C ASN A 193 -44.45 -32.36 52.73
N ARG A 194 -43.97 -31.20 53.23
CA ARG A 194 -44.34 -29.87 52.67
C ARG A 194 -43.35 -29.35 51.63
N LYS A 195 -42.12 -29.87 51.65
CA LYS A 195 -40.99 -29.41 50.85
C LYS A 195 -41.16 -29.70 49.36
N ASP A 196 -41.73 -30.85 48.99
CA ASP A 196 -41.89 -31.25 47.58
C ASP A 196 -42.92 -30.38 46.84
N THR A 197 -43.95 -29.88 47.55
CA THR A 197 -44.92 -28.93 46.98
C THR A 197 -44.39 -27.52 46.82
N GLU A 198 -43.53 -27.04 47.73
CA GLU A 198 -42.91 -25.70 47.63
C GLU A 198 -41.72 -25.67 46.66
N LEU A 199 -40.94 -26.74 46.57
CA LEU A 199 -39.89 -26.89 45.56
C LEU A 199 -40.47 -26.98 44.15
N ASN A 200 -41.55 -27.73 43.95
CA ASN A 200 -42.23 -27.77 42.66
C ASN A 200 -42.80 -26.39 42.27
N ALA A 201 -43.37 -25.64 43.21
CA ALA A 201 -43.84 -24.28 42.93
C ALA A 201 -42.69 -23.29 42.60
N MET A 202 -41.52 -23.46 43.22
CA MET A 202 -40.33 -22.67 42.91
C MET A 202 -39.72 -23.04 41.55
N GLU A 203 -39.71 -24.33 41.21
CA GLU A 203 -39.24 -24.86 39.93
C GLU A 203 -40.17 -24.46 38.78
N GLU A 204 -41.49 -24.51 39.00
CA GLU A 204 -42.50 -23.95 38.09
C GLU A 204 -42.33 -22.44 37.92
N CYS A 205 -42.10 -21.69 39.00
CA CYS A 205 -41.87 -20.24 38.93
C CYS A 205 -40.55 -19.89 38.21
N TYR A 206 -39.52 -20.74 38.33
CA TYR A 206 -38.26 -20.59 37.59
C TYR A 206 -38.42 -20.89 36.10
N GLU A 207 -39.19 -21.93 35.74
CA GLU A 207 -39.53 -22.20 34.34
C GLU A 207 -40.40 -21.08 33.74
N GLU A 208 -41.36 -20.55 34.49
CA GLU A 208 -42.15 -19.39 34.09
C GLU A 208 -41.28 -18.13 33.93
N TRP A 209 -40.33 -17.90 34.84
CA TRP A 209 -39.40 -16.78 34.73
C TRP A 209 -38.47 -16.91 33.53
N LYS A 210 -37.96 -18.12 33.27
CA LYS A 210 -37.09 -18.41 32.12
C LYS A 210 -37.84 -18.25 30.79
N THR A 211 -39.09 -18.71 30.72
CA THR A 211 -39.92 -18.49 29.53
C THR A 211 -40.27 -17.01 29.34
N LEU A 212 -40.46 -16.24 30.42
CA LEU A 212 -40.61 -14.79 30.36
C LEU A 212 -39.34 -14.08 29.90
N GLU A 213 -38.15 -14.55 30.30
CA GLU A 213 -36.87 -14.03 29.83
C GLU A 213 -36.67 -14.30 28.33
N GLU A 214 -36.96 -15.53 27.88
CA GLU A 214 -36.94 -15.88 26.45
C GLU A 214 -37.94 -15.03 25.64
N LEU A 215 -39.12 -14.76 26.19
CA LEU A 215 -40.11 -13.86 25.58
C LEU A 215 -39.66 -12.40 25.61
N ALA A 216 -38.95 -11.93 26.63
CA ALA A 216 -38.41 -10.59 26.70
C ALA A 216 -37.31 -10.38 25.64
N VAL A 217 -36.42 -11.36 25.45
CA VAL A 217 -35.41 -11.35 24.38
C VAL A 217 -36.07 -11.37 23.01
N LEU A 218 -37.12 -12.19 22.83
CA LEU A 218 -37.89 -12.19 21.59
C LEU A 218 -38.57 -10.84 21.34
N ASN A 219 -39.13 -10.23 22.37
CA ASN A 219 -39.78 -8.92 22.29
C ASN A 219 -38.77 -7.81 21.97
N ASP A 220 -37.57 -7.83 22.56
CA ASP A 220 -36.50 -6.89 22.22
C ASP A 220 -36.02 -7.06 20.77
N ASN A 221 -35.92 -8.30 20.29
CA ASN A 221 -35.64 -8.56 18.87
C ASN A 221 -36.75 -8.10 17.95
N LEU A 222 -38.02 -8.31 18.32
CA LEU A 222 -39.17 -7.79 17.57
C LEU A 222 -39.20 -6.26 17.59
N GLN A 223 -38.87 -5.64 18.71
CA GLN A 223 -38.76 -4.18 18.83
C GLN A 223 -37.64 -3.63 17.94
N LYS A 224 -36.47 -4.30 17.90
CA LYS A 224 -35.40 -3.96 16.96
C LYS A 224 -35.84 -4.11 15.51
N GLN A 225 -36.60 -5.16 15.18
CA GLN A 225 -37.16 -5.32 13.84
C GLN A 225 -38.20 -4.24 13.52
N ILE A 226 -39.02 -3.82 14.49
CA ILE A 226 -39.94 -2.69 14.34
C ILE A 226 -39.16 -1.40 14.13
N ASP A 227 -38.13 -1.12 14.92
CA ASP A 227 -37.28 0.06 14.78
C ASP A 227 -36.52 0.06 13.44
N GLU A 228 -36.09 -1.11 12.96
CA GLU A 228 -35.49 -1.28 11.63
C GLU A 228 -36.51 -1.02 10.52
N LEU A 229 -37.74 -1.51 10.67
CA LEU A 229 -38.84 -1.25 9.75
C LEU A 229 -39.27 0.22 9.77
N GLU A 230 -39.34 0.87 10.93
CA GLU A 230 -39.59 2.30 11.06
C GLU A 230 -38.44 3.12 10.47
N LYS A 231 -37.18 2.68 10.59
CA LYS A 231 -36.04 3.30 9.90
C LYS A 231 -36.12 3.11 8.39
N VAL A 232 -36.64 1.98 7.90
CA VAL A 232 -36.87 1.73 6.47
C VAL A 232 -38.03 2.58 5.96
N ASP A 233 -39.11 2.75 6.74
CA ASP A 233 -40.26 3.57 6.37
C ASP A 233 -39.93 5.07 6.45
N ASN A 234 -39.20 5.51 7.47
CA ASN A 234 -38.66 6.88 7.54
C ASN A 234 -37.61 7.15 6.47
N LYS A 235 -36.85 6.14 6.02
CA LYS A 235 -36.01 6.24 4.80
C LYS A 235 -36.84 6.21 3.53
N ALA A 236 -38.02 5.59 3.49
CA ALA A 236 -38.94 5.67 2.36
C ALA A 236 -39.60 7.06 2.28
N ILE A 237 -39.86 7.70 3.42
CA ILE A 237 -40.42 9.05 3.54
C ILE A 237 -39.34 10.13 3.30
N ASN A 238 -38.09 9.90 3.71
CA ASN A 238 -36.95 10.81 3.42
C ASN A 238 -36.27 10.53 2.06
N SER A 239 -36.52 9.38 1.42
CA SER A 239 -36.01 9.09 0.06
C SER A 239 -36.79 9.82 -1.04
N THR A 240 -37.86 10.54 -0.73
CA THR A 240 -38.50 11.45 -1.69
C THR A 240 -37.63 12.68 -2.01
N GLN A 241 -36.61 13.00 -1.19
CA GLN A 241 -35.66 14.09 -1.47
C GLN A 241 -34.30 13.62 -2.02
N LEU A 242 -33.94 12.34 -1.85
CA LEU A 242 -32.70 11.74 -2.41
C LEU A 242 -32.93 11.03 -3.76
N ALA A 243 -34.16 11.07 -4.29
CA ALA A 243 -34.51 10.46 -5.57
C ALA A 243 -33.90 11.20 -6.78
N GLU A 244 -33.56 12.49 -6.70
CA GLU A 244 -33.07 13.20 -7.89
C GLU A 244 -31.63 12.83 -8.31
N GLU A 245 -30.74 12.46 -7.39
CA GLU A 245 -29.34 12.15 -7.75
C GLU A 245 -29.08 10.67 -8.12
N SER A 246 -29.85 9.71 -7.58
CA SER A 246 -29.66 8.28 -7.91
C SER A 246 -30.41 7.82 -9.18
N ILE A 247 -31.43 8.57 -9.61
CA ILE A 247 -32.11 8.32 -10.89
C ILE A 247 -31.16 8.57 -12.05
N VAL A 248 -30.24 9.54 -11.96
CA VAL A 248 -29.30 9.83 -13.05
C VAL A 248 -28.36 8.65 -13.33
N ASN A 249 -27.82 7.99 -12.29
CA ASN A 249 -26.91 6.86 -12.47
C ASN A 249 -27.63 5.57 -12.89
N THR A 250 -28.86 5.34 -12.43
CA THR A 250 -29.65 4.16 -12.83
C THR A 250 -30.26 4.30 -14.22
N VAL A 251 -30.65 5.52 -14.64
CA VAL A 251 -31.07 5.81 -16.01
C VAL A 251 -29.89 5.66 -16.97
N GLN A 252 -28.71 6.17 -16.65
CA GLN A 252 -27.52 5.98 -17.50
C GLN A 252 -27.10 4.51 -17.63
N LEU A 253 -27.18 3.72 -16.56
CA LEU A 253 -26.93 2.27 -16.60
C LEU A 253 -28.01 1.54 -17.40
N ASN A 254 -29.28 1.91 -17.26
CA ASN A 254 -30.37 1.32 -18.03
C ASN A 254 -30.32 1.72 -19.51
N ASP A 255 -29.93 2.95 -19.83
CA ASP A 255 -29.70 3.42 -21.20
C ASP A 255 -28.50 2.71 -21.83
N LEU A 256 -27.43 2.48 -21.06
CA LEU A 256 -26.28 1.69 -21.49
C LEU A 256 -26.71 0.24 -21.73
N ILE A 257 -27.46 -0.36 -20.80
CA ILE A 257 -28.00 -1.73 -20.93
C ILE A 257 -28.90 -1.81 -22.17
N ASP A 258 -29.77 -0.84 -22.42
CA ASP A 258 -30.65 -0.82 -23.58
C ASP A 258 -29.89 -0.57 -24.88
N MET A 259 -28.84 0.26 -24.88
CA MET A 259 -27.93 0.41 -26.00
C MET A 259 -27.21 -0.92 -26.31
N TRP A 260 -26.73 -1.62 -25.27
CA TRP A 260 -26.12 -2.94 -25.42
C TRP A 260 -27.14 -3.97 -25.91
N LYS A 261 -28.37 -4.00 -25.39
CA LYS A 261 -29.45 -4.86 -25.90
C LYS A 261 -29.66 -4.59 -27.39
N ARG A 262 -29.83 -3.34 -27.80
CA ARG A 262 -30.02 -2.97 -29.22
C ARG A 262 -28.83 -3.41 -30.09
N ARG A 263 -27.60 -3.18 -29.63
CA ARG A 263 -26.38 -3.55 -30.37
C ARG A 263 -26.16 -5.07 -30.44
N ILE A 264 -26.49 -5.80 -29.38
CA ILE A 264 -26.38 -7.25 -29.30
C ILE A 264 -27.47 -7.92 -30.14
N ILE A 265 -28.73 -7.47 -30.05
CA ILE A 265 -29.84 -7.93 -30.89
C ILE A 265 -29.49 -7.70 -32.37
N ALA A 266 -29.01 -6.50 -32.72
CA ALA A 266 -28.61 -6.18 -34.10
C ALA A 266 -27.40 -6.95 -34.62
N SER A 267 -26.55 -7.50 -33.73
CA SER A 267 -25.31 -8.17 -34.15
C SER A 267 -25.38 -9.69 -34.12
N ILE A 268 -26.35 -10.31 -33.43
CA ILE A 268 -26.39 -11.77 -33.20
C ILE A 268 -27.36 -12.51 -34.14
N HIS A 269 -28.67 -12.16 -34.19
CA HIS A 269 -29.66 -12.73 -35.12
C HIS A 269 -30.98 -11.94 -35.07
N GLU A 270 -31.74 -11.85 -36.16
CA GLU A 270 -33.03 -11.11 -36.24
C GLU A 270 -34.15 -11.70 -35.34
N ASP A 271 -34.02 -12.95 -34.90
CA ASP A 271 -35.07 -13.69 -34.18
C ASP A 271 -35.00 -13.57 -32.64
N ILE A 272 -34.12 -12.71 -32.10
CA ILE A 272 -34.01 -12.53 -30.64
C ILE A 272 -35.07 -11.54 -30.16
N SER A 273 -36.06 -12.01 -29.42
CA SER A 273 -37.21 -11.22 -28.98
C SER A 273 -36.97 -10.50 -27.66
N GLU A 274 -36.19 -11.08 -26.74
CA GLU A 274 -35.94 -10.49 -25.41
C GLU A 274 -34.58 -10.90 -24.86
N ILE A 275 -33.84 -9.94 -24.28
CA ILE A 275 -32.57 -10.14 -23.59
C ILE A 275 -32.67 -9.58 -22.18
N VAL A 276 -32.53 -10.45 -21.18
CA VAL A 276 -32.51 -10.08 -19.77
C VAL A 276 -31.13 -10.39 -19.17
N LEU A 277 -30.50 -9.36 -18.64
CA LEU A 277 -29.19 -9.43 -18.00
C LEU A 277 -29.37 -9.37 -16.48
N TYR A 278 -28.88 -10.39 -15.78
CA TYR A 278 -28.82 -10.40 -14.32
C TYR A 278 -27.37 -10.19 -13.86
N PRO A 279 -26.94 -8.93 -13.63
CA PRO A 279 -25.54 -8.62 -13.36
C PRO A 279 -25.01 -9.28 -12.07
N TYR A 280 -25.82 -9.33 -11.02
CA TYR A 280 -25.43 -9.91 -9.72
C TYR A 280 -25.30 -11.44 -9.76
N SER A 281 -26.14 -12.12 -10.55
CA SER A 281 -26.09 -13.58 -10.69
C SER A 281 -25.22 -14.05 -11.86
N ARG A 282 -24.70 -13.12 -12.69
CA ARG A 282 -23.92 -13.38 -13.91
C ARG A 282 -24.65 -14.30 -14.89
N LYS A 283 -25.97 -14.18 -14.94
CA LYS A 283 -26.85 -14.94 -15.83
C LYS A 283 -27.35 -14.05 -16.95
N LEU A 284 -27.24 -14.56 -18.18
CA LEU A 284 -27.82 -13.97 -19.37
C LEU A 284 -28.99 -14.85 -19.83
N GLN A 285 -30.18 -14.28 -19.90
CA GLN A 285 -31.36 -14.96 -20.43
C GLN A 285 -31.71 -14.36 -21.79
N LEU A 286 -31.87 -15.22 -22.79
CA LEU A 286 -32.22 -14.87 -24.16
C LEU A 286 -33.50 -15.62 -24.52
N ARG A 287 -34.50 -14.91 -25.05
CA ARG A 287 -35.66 -15.51 -25.69
C ARG A 287 -35.51 -15.39 -27.20
N VAL A 288 -35.52 -16.53 -27.90
CA VAL A 288 -35.33 -16.63 -29.34
C VAL A 288 -36.59 -17.20 -29.99
N ALA A 289 -37.05 -16.56 -31.05
CA ALA A 289 -38.22 -16.92 -31.86
C ALA A 289 -39.51 -17.17 -31.05
N ASN A 290 -39.64 -16.56 -29.86
CA ASN A 290 -40.74 -16.76 -28.91
C ASN A 290 -41.04 -18.22 -28.50
N ARG A 291 -40.11 -19.14 -28.76
CA ARG A 291 -40.25 -20.57 -28.50
C ARG A 291 -39.10 -21.16 -27.71
N TYR A 292 -37.94 -20.50 -27.71
CA TYR A 292 -36.76 -21.00 -27.00
C TYR A 292 -36.30 -19.99 -25.96
N THR A 293 -36.05 -20.48 -24.75
CA THR A 293 -35.41 -19.72 -23.69
C THR A 293 -34.03 -20.31 -23.42
N ILE A 294 -33.00 -19.50 -23.62
CA ILE A 294 -31.60 -19.86 -23.43
C ILE A 294 -31.10 -19.09 -22.20
N ILE A 295 -30.61 -19.80 -21.19
CA ILE A 295 -30.01 -19.20 -19.99
C ILE A 295 -28.53 -19.58 -19.97
N ILE A 296 -27.65 -18.59 -19.93
CA ILE A 296 -26.21 -18.78 -19.92
C ILE A 296 -25.65 -18.24 -18.61
N GLN A 297 -24.85 -19.06 -17.94
CA GLN A 297 -24.15 -18.68 -16.73
C GLN A 297 -22.65 -18.54 -17.02
N LEU A 298 -22.09 -17.38 -16.70
CA LEU A 298 -20.67 -17.07 -16.87
C LEU A 298 -19.87 -17.46 -15.62
N ASP A 299 -18.62 -17.87 -15.82
CA ASP A 299 -17.75 -18.33 -14.72
C ASP A 299 -17.39 -17.18 -13.74
N LYS A 300 -17.14 -17.54 -12.48
CA LYS A 300 -16.69 -16.61 -11.44
C LYS A 300 -15.24 -16.19 -11.63
N HIS A 301 -14.40 -17.09 -12.15
CA HIS A 301 -12.97 -16.88 -12.30
C HIS A 301 -12.63 -16.35 -13.69
N GLN A 302 -12.04 -15.15 -13.76
CA GLN A 302 -11.38 -14.68 -14.98
C GLN A 302 -10.16 -15.57 -15.21
N THR A 303 -10.02 -16.11 -16.42
CA THR A 303 -8.75 -16.72 -16.83
C THR A 303 -7.66 -15.64 -16.83
N HIS A 304 -6.37 -16.03 -16.72
CA HIS A 304 -5.21 -15.12 -16.62
C HIS A 304 -5.14 -14.02 -17.70
N ASP A 305 -5.97 -14.11 -18.74
CA ASP A 305 -6.05 -13.20 -19.88
C ASP A 305 -7.27 -12.23 -19.81
N GLY A 306 -7.95 -12.12 -18.66
CA GLY A 306 -9.06 -11.18 -18.42
C GLY A 306 -10.38 -11.52 -19.12
N LYS A 307 -10.49 -12.71 -19.74
CA LYS A 307 -11.68 -13.14 -20.50
C LYS A 307 -12.55 -14.09 -19.67
N SER A 308 -13.84 -13.77 -19.59
CA SER A 308 -14.87 -14.62 -18.96
C SER A 308 -15.24 -15.77 -19.88
N THR A 309 -15.24 -17.00 -19.35
CA THR A 309 -15.65 -18.21 -20.06
C THR A 309 -17.10 -18.58 -19.69
N ILE A 310 -17.76 -19.31 -20.60
CA ILE A 310 -19.11 -19.85 -20.35
C ILE A 310 -19.00 -21.07 -19.45
N HIS A 311 -19.70 -21.06 -18.31
CA HIS A 311 -19.67 -22.12 -17.31
C HIS A 311 -20.78 -23.14 -17.51
N ASP A 312 -22.02 -22.67 -17.72
CA ASP A 312 -23.17 -23.53 -17.98
C ASP A 312 -24.16 -22.86 -18.94
N ILE A 313 -24.90 -23.69 -19.69
CA ILE A 313 -25.93 -23.28 -20.64
C ILE A 313 -27.15 -24.17 -20.39
N ASP A 314 -28.28 -23.54 -20.09
CA ASP A 314 -29.58 -24.18 -20.00
C ASP A 314 -30.45 -23.79 -21.20
N LEU A 315 -31.03 -24.79 -21.86
CA LEU A 315 -31.88 -24.64 -23.05
C LEU A 315 -33.28 -25.16 -22.74
N PHE A 316 -34.28 -24.32 -22.94
CA PHE A 316 -35.68 -24.66 -22.78
C PHE A 316 -36.45 -24.37 -24.06
N THR A 317 -37.38 -25.26 -24.42
CA THR A 317 -38.36 -25.05 -25.49
C THR A 317 -39.74 -24.92 -24.87
N GLU A 318 -40.49 -23.95 -25.34
CA GLU A 318 -41.86 -23.69 -24.96
C GLU A 318 -42.78 -24.22 -26.07
N GLN A 319 -43.36 -25.40 -25.85
CA GLN A 319 -44.42 -25.97 -26.69
C GLN A 319 -45.69 -26.05 -25.83
N ASP A 320 -46.81 -25.50 -26.35
CA ASP A 320 -48.14 -25.55 -25.74
C ASP A 320 -48.16 -25.26 -24.23
N SER A 321 -47.54 -24.13 -23.83
CA SER A 321 -47.48 -23.64 -22.44
C SER A 321 -46.76 -24.57 -21.45
N ARG A 322 -45.94 -25.52 -21.94
CA ARG A 322 -45.04 -26.34 -21.13
C ARG A 322 -43.59 -26.03 -21.48
N ILE A 323 -42.80 -25.72 -20.45
CA ILE A 323 -41.36 -25.50 -20.56
C ILE A 323 -40.66 -26.85 -20.53
N ILE A 324 -40.16 -27.32 -21.68
CA ILE A 324 -39.48 -28.60 -21.82
C ILE A 324 -37.97 -28.35 -21.88
N PRO A 325 -37.17 -28.88 -20.93
CA PRO A 325 -35.71 -28.76 -20.99
C PRO A 325 -35.12 -29.66 -22.07
N MET A 326 -34.42 -29.07 -23.05
CA MET A 326 -33.75 -29.78 -24.15
C MET A 326 -32.40 -30.37 -23.68
N ARG A 327 -32.45 -31.45 -22.89
CA ARG A 327 -31.26 -32.03 -22.23
C ARG A 327 -30.20 -32.60 -23.18
N GLU A 328 -30.59 -33.08 -24.35
CA GLU A 328 -29.65 -33.67 -25.33
C GLU A 328 -28.90 -32.61 -26.12
N LEU A 329 -29.61 -31.60 -26.64
CA LEU A 329 -29.00 -30.41 -27.25
C LEU A 329 -28.13 -29.66 -26.24
N ARG A 330 -28.58 -29.55 -24.98
CA ARG A 330 -27.79 -28.94 -23.89
C ARG A 330 -26.42 -29.58 -23.76
N LYS A 331 -26.32 -30.92 -23.74
CA LYS A 331 -25.03 -31.61 -23.59
C LYS A 331 -24.10 -31.40 -24.78
N GLN A 332 -24.63 -31.45 -26.01
CA GLN A 332 -23.84 -31.24 -27.23
C GLN A 332 -23.34 -29.79 -27.34
N VAL A 333 -24.22 -28.82 -27.09
CA VAL A 333 -23.90 -27.40 -27.14
C VAL A 333 -22.93 -26.99 -26.02
N LEU A 334 -23.12 -27.55 -24.81
CA LEU A 334 -22.23 -27.30 -23.69
C LEU A 334 -20.82 -27.88 -23.94
N GLN A 335 -20.69 -29.04 -24.58
CA GLN A 335 -19.39 -29.62 -24.91
C GLN A 335 -18.61 -28.78 -25.93
N GLU A 336 -19.28 -28.18 -26.90
CA GLU A 336 -18.63 -27.35 -27.92
C GLU A 336 -18.31 -25.94 -27.45
N CYS A 337 -19.13 -25.37 -26.55
CA CYS A 337 -18.97 -23.99 -26.09
C CYS A 337 -18.10 -23.87 -24.83
N LYS A 338 -17.76 -24.98 -24.16
CA LYS A 338 -16.92 -24.97 -22.96
C LYS A 338 -15.50 -24.48 -23.31
N GLY A 339 -15.09 -23.36 -22.71
CA GLY A 339 -13.75 -22.78 -22.88
C GLY A 339 -13.58 -21.78 -24.02
N HIS A 340 -14.64 -21.45 -24.77
CA HIS A 340 -14.56 -20.37 -25.77
C HIS A 340 -14.53 -19.00 -25.07
N SER A 341 -13.51 -18.20 -25.40
CA SER A 341 -13.30 -16.85 -24.84
C SER A 341 -14.10 -15.75 -25.57
N ASN A 342 -14.69 -16.07 -26.73
CA ASN A 342 -15.50 -15.14 -27.52
C ASN A 342 -17.00 -15.47 -27.39
N ILE A 343 -17.61 -14.91 -26.34
CA ILE A 343 -19.01 -15.18 -25.94
C ILE A 343 -20.00 -14.88 -27.07
N LEU A 344 -19.76 -13.84 -27.88
CA LEU A 344 -20.66 -13.44 -28.97
C LEU A 344 -20.69 -14.44 -30.14
N GLN A 345 -19.56 -15.06 -30.48
CA GLN A 345 -19.51 -16.10 -31.50
C GLN A 345 -20.11 -17.42 -31.01
N ALA A 346 -19.85 -17.77 -29.74
CA ALA A 346 -20.49 -18.91 -29.11
C ALA A 346 -22.03 -18.74 -29.10
N LEU A 347 -22.52 -17.55 -28.74
CA LEU A 347 -23.94 -17.21 -28.79
C LEU A 347 -24.56 -17.37 -30.18
N LYS A 348 -23.89 -16.90 -31.24
CA LYS A 348 -24.34 -17.09 -32.62
C LYS A 348 -24.44 -18.57 -33.01
N ASN A 349 -23.44 -19.36 -32.64
CA ASN A 349 -23.41 -20.80 -32.96
C ASN A 349 -24.49 -21.58 -32.20
N ILE A 350 -24.74 -21.22 -30.93
CA ILE A 350 -25.82 -21.79 -30.11
C ILE A 350 -27.18 -21.49 -30.75
N ILE A 351 -27.42 -20.22 -31.10
CA ILE A 351 -28.69 -19.77 -31.67
C ILE A 351 -28.94 -20.44 -33.04
N ASN A 352 -27.92 -20.49 -33.91
CA ASN A 352 -28.05 -21.14 -35.22
C ASN A 352 -28.34 -22.66 -35.10
N ARG A 353 -27.80 -23.35 -34.09
CA ARG A 353 -28.07 -24.78 -33.87
C ARG A 353 -29.43 -25.05 -33.24
N VAL A 354 -29.92 -24.15 -32.41
CA VAL A 354 -31.27 -24.24 -31.84
C VAL A 354 -32.31 -23.99 -32.93
N ILE A 355 -32.07 -23.04 -33.84
CA ILE A 355 -32.97 -22.75 -34.97
C ILE A 355 -32.92 -23.84 -36.05
N ASN A 356 -31.74 -24.39 -36.37
CA ASN A 356 -31.59 -25.41 -37.42
C ASN A 356 -32.02 -26.83 -37.02
N ASN A 357 -32.31 -27.12 -35.75
CA ASN A 357 -32.82 -28.44 -35.35
C ASN A 357 -34.33 -28.61 -35.59
N ASP A 358 -35.02 -27.54 -35.97
CA ASP A 358 -36.46 -27.53 -36.26
C ASP A 358 -36.80 -27.54 -37.77
N ASN A 359 -35.79 -27.57 -38.65
CA ASN A 359 -35.93 -27.87 -40.09
C ASN A 359 -35.42 -29.28 -40.38
#